data_AF-A0A3A9Z6W2-F1
#
_entry.id   AF-A0A3A9Z6W2-F1
#
_cell.length_a   1.000
_cell.length_b   1.000
_cell.length_c   1.000
_cell.angle_alpha   90.00
_cell.angle_beta   90.00
_cell.angle_gamma   90.00
#
_symmetry.space_group_name_H-M   'P 1'
#
loop_
_entity.id
_entity.type
_entity.pdbx_description
1 polymer ?
#
loop_
_entity_poly.entity_id
_entity_poly.type
_entity_poly.pdbx_seq_one_letter_code
_entity_poly.pdbx_strand_id
1 'polypeptide(L)'
;MVNLSAELSTFAATGAPDARRLFAAAGIERTAACVRWVWEEQEARGADARFFLSRLETLWAPQAPPADYAGQVLAWAEALPEFAGPDTPQGVAKYAFHGVLALHTACRALFVADATDTLAHLSDGLLHLGEILDGEENPAGPAEFAGFDLDALFAGPKEPTGPHYTGEQEEQLRDLRALSDLTAGPAALAGLRDRAREVGTRRLTALRAARNA
;
A
#
# COMPACT_ATOMS: atom_id res chain seq x y z
N MET A 1 7.35 -7.67 21.68
CA MET A 1 6.71 -7.26 20.41
C MET A 1 7.68 -6.32 19.71
N VAL A 2 8.06 -6.59 18.46
CA VAL A 2 9.03 -5.76 17.72
C VAL A 2 8.34 -4.46 17.28
N ASN A 3 9.00 -3.32 17.47
CA ASN A 3 8.44 -2.01 17.16
C ASN A 3 8.66 -1.69 15.67
N LEU A 4 7.62 -1.83 14.85
CA LEU A 4 7.65 -1.53 13.41
C LEU A 4 8.17 -0.12 13.13
N SER A 5 7.70 0.89 13.87
CA SER A 5 8.12 2.29 13.67
C SER A 5 9.64 2.46 13.86
N ALA A 6 10.22 1.81 14.87
CA ALA A 6 11.65 1.87 15.13
C ALA A 6 12.49 1.15 14.06
N GLU A 7 12.06 -0.04 13.63
CA GLU A 7 12.70 -0.81 12.55
C GLU A 7 12.64 -0.04 11.22
N LEU A 8 11.48 0.52 10.90
CA LEU A 8 11.27 1.30 9.69
C LEU A 8 12.10 2.59 9.69
N SER A 9 12.17 3.30 10.82
CA SER A 9 13.00 4.50 10.94
C SER A 9 14.48 4.17 10.71
N THR A 10 14.96 3.08 11.32
CA THR A 10 16.34 2.60 11.13
C THR A 10 16.60 2.22 9.67
N PHE A 11 15.69 1.46 9.05
CA PHE A 11 15.77 1.07 7.66
C PHE A 11 15.71 2.25 6.69
N ALA A 12 14.84 3.23 6.95
CA ALA A 12 14.73 4.42 6.11
C ALA A 12 15.95 5.34 6.22
N ALA A 13 16.61 5.38 7.38
CA ALA A 13 17.85 6.11 7.54
C ALA A 13 19.04 5.41 6.85
N THR A 14 19.14 4.08 6.99
CA THR A 14 20.37 3.32 6.68
C THR A 14 20.28 2.42 5.45
N GLY A 15 19.09 2.00 5.05
CA GLY A 15 18.88 1.05 3.96
C GLY A 15 19.28 1.63 2.61
N ALA A 16 19.73 0.77 1.69
CA ALA A 16 20.07 1.20 0.33
C ALA A 16 18.81 1.72 -0.41
N PRO A 17 18.94 2.68 -1.35
CA PRO A 17 17.79 3.19 -2.11
C PRO A 17 16.96 2.10 -2.79
N ASP A 18 17.62 1.07 -3.34
CA ASP A 18 16.92 -0.08 -3.93
C ASP A 18 16.12 -0.89 -2.92
N ALA A 19 16.66 -1.09 -1.70
CA ALA A 19 15.93 -1.79 -0.64
C ALA A 19 14.66 -1.01 -0.26
N ARG A 20 14.75 0.31 -0.11
CA ARG A 20 13.60 1.19 0.19
C ARG A 20 12.54 1.12 -0.91
N ARG A 21 12.97 1.12 -2.18
CA ARG A 21 12.09 0.93 -3.33
C ARG A 21 11.38 -0.41 -3.31
N LEU A 22 12.10 -1.49 -3.00
CA LEU A 22 11.54 -2.84 -2.94
C LEU A 22 10.58 -3.03 -1.77
N PHE A 23 10.84 -2.39 -0.62
CA PHE A 23 9.88 -2.33 0.48
C PHE A 23 8.58 -1.67 0.01
N ALA A 24 8.68 -0.53 -0.66
CA ALA A 24 7.52 0.15 -1.21
C ALA A 24 6.78 -0.70 -2.27
N ALA A 25 7.52 -1.36 -3.17
CA ALA A 25 6.97 -2.26 -4.18
C ALA A 25 6.22 -3.44 -3.56
N ALA A 26 6.78 -4.07 -2.52
CA ALA A 26 6.14 -5.17 -1.79
C ALA A 26 4.83 -4.73 -1.13
N GLY A 27 4.83 -3.55 -0.48
CA GLY A 27 3.63 -2.94 0.08
C GLY A 27 2.51 -2.77 -0.96
N ILE A 28 2.81 -2.16 -2.11
CA ILE A 28 1.82 -1.95 -3.17
C ILE A 28 1.39 -3.25 -3.86
N GLU A 29 2.30 -4.22 -4.03
CA GLU A 29 1.94 -5.53 -4.60
C GLU A 29 0.88 -6.26 -3.75
N ARG A 30 0.91 -6.10 -2.42
CA ARG A 30 -0.13 -6.65 -1.52
C ARG A 30 -1.52 -6.03 -1.73
N THR A 31 -1.62 -4.86 -2.35
CA THR A 31 -2.90 -4.16 -2.58
C THR A 31 -3.44 -4.40 -4.00
N ALA A 32 -2.55 -4.71 -4.94
CA ALA A 32 -2.83 -4.73 -6.38
C ALA A 32 -4.00 -5.63 -6.79
N ALA A 33 -4.11 -6.84 -6.21
CA ALA A 33 -5.19 -7.77 -6.54
C ALA A 33 -6.58 -7.21 -6.16
N CYS A 34 -6.69 -6.55 -5.01
CA CYS A 34 -7.92 -5.93 -4.54
C CYS A 34 -8.27 -4.71 -5.40
N VAL A 35 -7.30 -3.82 -5.65
CA VAL A 35 -7.48 -2.63 -6.50
C VAL A 35 -7.98 -3.04 -7.90
N ARG A 36 -7.32 -4.04 -8.51
CA ARG A 36 -7.69 -4.55 -9.82
C ARG A 36 -9.13 -5.08 -9.84
N TRP A 37 -9.50 -5.86 -8.84
CA TRP A 37 -10.85 -6.41 -8.73
C TRP A 37 -11.92 -5.31 -8.63
N VAL A 38 -11.70 -4.28 -7.81
CA VAL A 38 -12.64 -3.14 -7.65
C VAL A 38 -12.89 -2.42 -8.97
N TRP A 39 -11.85 -2.22 -9.79
CA TRP A 39 -11.99 -1.54 -11.07
C TRP A 39 -12.44 -2.47 -12.21
N GLU A 40 -12.15 -3.77 -12.15
CA GLU A 40 -12.68 -4.75 -13.12
C GLU A 40 -14.21 -4.84 -13.08
N GLU A 41 -14.83 -4.51 -11.94
CA GLU A 41 -16.27 -4.47 -11.77
C GLU A 41 -16.92 -3.16 -12.24
N GLN A 42 -16.13 -2.13 -12.51
CA GLN A 42 -16.60 -0.84 -12.98
C GLN A 42 -16.40 -0.74 -14.50
N GLU A 43 -17.49 -0.45 -15.22
CA GLU A 43 -17.43 -0.23 -16.65
C GLU A 43 -16.43 0.91 -16.97
N ALA A 44 -15.61 0.73 -18.00
CA ALA A 44 -14.60 1.69 -18.47
C ALA A 44 -13.37 1.95 -17.55
N ARG A 45 -13.19 1.29 -16.40
CA ARG A 45 -12.00 1.49 -15.52
C ARG A 45 -10.78 0.62 -15.84
N GLY A 46 -10.84 -0.16 -16.93
CA GLY A 46 -9.73 -1.05 -17.33
C GLY A 46 -8.42 -0.31 -17.68
N ALA A 47 -8.49 0.97 -18.06
CA ALA A 47 -7.30 1.80 -18.28
C ALA A 47 -6.59 2.15 -16.97
N ASP A 48 -7.34 2.46 -15.91
CA ASP A 48 -6.81 2.81 -14.59
C ASP A 48 -6.12 1.63 -13.93
N ALA A 49 -6.73 0.44 -14.00
CA ALA A 49 -6.12 -0.79 -13.53
C ALA A 49 -4.77 -1.08 -14.23
N ARG A 50 -4.72 -0.90 -15.56
CA ARG A 50 -3.45 -1.05 -16.30
C ARG A 50 -2.43 0.02 -15.92
N PHE A 51 -2.86 1.26 -15.72
CA PHE A 51 -1.96 2.33 -15.28
C PHE A 51 -1.36 2.00 -13.93
N PHE A 52 -2.17 1.69 -12.92
CA PHE A 52 -1.73 1.29 -11.58
C PHE A 52 -0.72 0.15 -11.63
N LEU A 53 -1.03 -0.93 -12.35
CA LEU A 53 -0.14 -2.09 -12.47
C LEU A 53 1.16 -1.73 -13.19
N SER A 54 1.12 -0.87 -14.22
CA SER A 54 2.35 -0.41 -14.90
C SER A 54 3.30 0.35 -13.97
N ARG A 55 2.73 1.12 -13.03
CA ARG A 55 3.51 1.82 -12.00
C ARG A 55 4.10 0.81 -11.01
N LEU A 56 3.31 -0.13 -10.52
CA LEU A 56 3.83 -1.21 -9.68
C LEU A 56 4.99 -1.97 -10.35
N GLU A 57 4.89 -2.31 -11.65
CA GLU A 57 6.01 -2.95 -12.37
C GLU A 57 7.26 -2.07 -12.40
N THR A 58 7.11 -0.76 -12.49
CA THR A 58 8.24 0.18 -12.47
C THR A 58 8.89 0.21 -11.08
N LEU A 59 8.12 0.07 -10.00
CA LEU A 59 8.66 -0.06 -8.65
C LEU A 59 9.50 -1.34 -8.47
N TRP A 60 9.16 -2.43 -9.15
CA TRP A 60 9.95 -3.67 -9.13
C TRP A 60 11.15 -3.67 -10.07
N ALA A 61 11.11 -2.88 -11.14
CA ALA A 61 12.14 -2.87 -12.17
C ALA A 61 13.49 -2.35 -11.61
N PRO A 62 14.63 -2.98 -11.91
CA PRO A 62 15.94 -2.54 -11.39
C PRO A 62 16.37 -1.17 -11.94
N GLN A 63 15.74 -0.70 -13.02
CA GLN A 63 16.03 0.61 -13.60
C GLN A 63 15.45 1.74 -12.74
N ALA A 64 16.17 2.86 -12.69
CA ALA A 64 15.65 4.06 -12.05
C ALA A 64 14.33 4.51 -12.72
N PRO A 65 13.29 4.84 -11.94
CA PRO A 65 12.06 5.37 -12.49
C PRO A 65 12.28 6.71 -13.20
N PRO A 66 11.37 7.12 -14.10
CA PRO A 66 11.39 8.46 -14.70
C PRO A 66 11.48 9.58 -13.65
N ALA A 67 12.13 10.70 -13.97
CA ALA A 67 12.30 11.80 -13.01
C ALA A 67 10.97 12.39 -12.49
N ASP A 68 9.92 12.41 -13.32
CA ASP A 68 8.57 12.89 -12.97
C ASP A 68 7.61 11.76 -12.62
N TYR A 69 8.14 10.64 -12.11
CA TYR A 69 7.34 9.44 -11.88
C TYR A 69 6.24 9.65 -10.83
N ALA A 70 6.55 10.31 -9.72
CA ALA A 70 5.54 10.65 -8.70
C ALA A 70 4.50 11.66 -9.22
N GLY A 71 4.92 12.65 -10.02
CA GLY A 71 4.02 13.64 -10.62
C GLY A 71 3.02 13.02 -11.59
N GLN A 72 3.47 12.04 -12.41
CA GLN A 72 2.56 11.28 -13.28
C GLN A 72 1.50 10.50 -12.51
N VAL A 73 1.86 9.89 -11.38
CA VAL A 73 0.91 9.17 -10.53
C VAL A 73 -0.06 10.13 -9.86
N LEU A 74 0.41 11.28 -9.38
CA LEU A 74 -0.45 12.30 -8.78
C LEU A 74 -1.46 12.84 -9.80
N ALA A 75 -0.99 13.26 -10.98
CA ALA A 75 -1.87 13.79 -12.03
C ALA A 75 -2.92 12.77 -12.48
N TRP A 76 -2.56 11.48 -12.54
CA TRP A 76 -3.52 10.42 -12.79
C TRP A 76 -4.51 10.25 -11.64
N ALA A 77 -4.05 10.24 -10.38
CA ALA A 77 -4.91 10.11 -9.21
C ALA A 77 -5.92 11.26 -9.10
N GLU A 78 -5.48 12.51 -9.33
CA GLU A 78 -6.34 13.70 -9.34
C GLU A 78 -7.41 13.67 -10.44
N ALA A 79 -7.15 12.94 -11.54
CA ALA A 79 -8.12 12.78 -12.64
C ALA A 79 -9.16 11.69 -12.37
N LEU A 80 -9.00 10.88 -11.31
CA LEU A 80 -9.96 9.84 -10.96
C LEU A 80 -11.24 10.45 -10.35
N PRO A 81 -12.45 9.96 -10.71
CA PRO A 81 -13.71 10.50 -10.20
C PRO A 81 -13.81 10.53 -8.68
N GLU A 82 -13.17 9.57 -8.00
CA GLU A 82 -13.16 9.46 -6.55
C GLU A 82 -12.41 10.62 -5.85
N PHE A 83 -11.58 11.36 -6.57
CA PHE A 83 -10.83 12.51 -6.07
C PHE A 83 -11.47 13.85 -6.48
N ALA A 84 -12.54 13.82 -7.29
CA ALA A 84 -13.20 15.03 -7.80
C ALA A 84 -14.19 15.68 -6.81
N GLY A 85 -14.56 14.98 -5.73
CA GLY A 85 -15.52 15.44 -4.72
C GLY A 85 -15.00 15.29 -3.29
N PRO A 86 -15.69 15.89 -2.30
CA PRO A 86 -15.29 15.80 -0.89
C PRO A 86 -15.58 14.43 -0.25
N ASP A 87 -16.39 13.60 -0.92
CA ASP A 87 -16.86 12.34 -0.38
C ASP A 87 -15.85 11.22 -0.65
N THR A 88 -15.31 10.63 0.41
CA THR A 88 -14.48 9.42 0.28
C THR A 88 -15.35 8.23 -0.12
N PRO A 89 -14.91 7.41 -1.09
CA PRO A 89 -15.56 6.14 -1.40
C PRO A 89 -15.70 5.28 -0.13
N GLN A 90 -16.83 4.58 -0.03
CA GLN A 90 -17.15 3.69 1.09
C GLN A 90 -16.99 2.22 0.67
N GLY A 91 -16.98 1.32 1.66
CA GLY A 91 -16.92 -0.10 1.43
C GLY A 91 -15.62 -0.53 0.73
N VAL A 92 -15.74 -1.58 -0.09
CA VAL A 92 -14.65 -2.08 -0.94
C VAL A 92 -14.01 -0.99 -1.84
N ALA A 93 -14.78 0.00 -2.32
CA ALA A 93 -14.24 1.08 -3.15
C ALA A 93 -13.24 1.96 -2.39
N LYS A 94 -13.40 2.09 -1.06
CA LYS A 94 -12.44 2.74 -0.17
C LYS A 94 -11.07 2.08 -0.26
N TYR A 95 -11.02 0.74 -0.31
CA TYR A 95 -9.75 0.01 -0.41
C TYR A 95 -8.97 0.39 -1.68
N ALA A 96 -9.64 0.46 -2.83
CA ALA A 96 -8.99 0.85 -4.09
C ALA A 96 -8.48 2.30 -4.04
N PHE A 97 -9.30 3.21 -3.49
CA PHE A 97 -8.95 4.61 -3.31
C PHE A 97 -7.69 4.79 -2.43
N HIS A 98 -7.62 4.13 -1.27
CA HIS A 98 -6.43 4.17 -0.43
C HIS A 98 -5.23 3.44 -1.06
N GLY A 99 -5.47 2.43 -1.91
CA GLY A 99 -4.42 1.81 -2.72
C GLY A 99 -3.75 2.78 -3.70
N VAL A 100 -4.51 3.68 -4.32
CA VAL A 100 -3.99 4.76 -5.19
C VAL A 100 -3.12 5.72 -4.39
N LEU A 101 -3.59 6.15 -3.22
CA LEU A 101 -2.83 7.02 -2.33
C LEU A 101 -1.52 6.38 -1.88
N ALA A 102 -1.57 5.11 -1.48
CA ALA A 102 -0.37 4.35 -1.12
C ALA A 102 0.61 4.27 -2.29
N LEU A 103 0.13 4.00 -3.52
CA LEU A 103 0.99 3.98 -4.71
C LEU A 103 1.67 5.34 -4.94
N HIS A 104 0.95 6.44 -4.81
CA HIS A 104 1.53 7.77 -4.93
C HIS A 104 2.62 8.01 -3.87
N THR A 105 2.35 7.68 -2.60
CA THR A 105 3.33 7.79 -1.51
C THR A 105 4.56 6.91 -1.76
N ALA A 106 4.37 5.68 -2.23
CA ALA A 106 5.44 4.77 -2.64
C ALA A 106 6.31 5.37 -3.75
N CYS A 107 5.70 6.02 -4.74
CA CYS A 107 6.44 6.70 -5.81
C CYS A 107 7.21 7.92 -5.29
N ARG A 108 6.62 8.71 -4.38
CA ARG A 108 7.28 9.86 -3.75
C ARG A 108 8.50 9.45 -2.93
N ALA A 109 8.42 8.33 -2.21
CA ALA A 109 9.50 7.83 -1.35
C ALA A 109 10.83 7.59 -2.11
N LEU A 110 10.79 7.50 -3.44
CA LEU A 110 11.98 7.28 -4.27
C LEU A 110 12.78 8.56 -4.58
N PHE A 111 12.17 9.74 -4.46
CA PHE A 111 12.75 10.99 -4.96
C PHE A 111 12.93 12.09 -3.91
N VAL A 112 12.28 11.95 -2.76
CA VAL A 112 12.34 12.97 -1.70
C VAL A 112 13.55 12.76 -0.80
N ALA A 113 14.18 13.87 -0.38
CA ALA A 113 15.28 13.85 0.57
C ALA A 113 14.85 13.30 1.95
N ASP A 114 13.56 13.42 2.28
CA ASP A 114 12.95 12.90 3.50
C ASP A 114 12.31 11.52 3.28
N ALA A 115 13.17 10.55 2.99
CA ALA A 115 12.76 9.17 2.79
C ALA A 115 12.18 8.55 4.07
N THR A 116 12.56 9.03 5.25
CA THR A 116 12.09 8.52 6.54
C THR A 116 10.61 8.79 6.74
N ASP A 117 10.20 10.06 6.67
CA ASP A 117 8.81 10.43 6.89
C ASP A 117 7.91 9.86 5.80
N THR A 118 8.40 9.80 4.56
CA THR A 118 7.61 9.27 3.44
C THR A 118 7.42 7.75 3.51
N LEU A 119 8.42 7.00 3.97
CA LEU A 119 8.27 5.55 4.19
C LEU A 119 7.39 5.26 5.41
N ALA A 120 7.44 6.09 6.46
CA ALA A 120 6.52 6.02 7.58
C ALA A 120 5.06 6.23 7.12
N HIS A 121 4.81 7.29 6.34
CA HIS A 121 3.50 7.54 5.75
C HIS A 121 3.02 6.39 4.86
N LEU A 122 3.92 5.77 4.08
CA LEU A 122 3.57 4.59 3.29
C LEU A 122 3.18 3.41 4.19
N SER A 123 3.99 3.12 5.20
CA SER A 123 3.71 2.08 6.20
C SER A 123 2.33 2.25 6.82
N ASP A 124 2.01 3.47 7.28
CA ASP A 124 0.74 3.80 7.90
C ASP A 124 -0.44 3.64 6.91
N GLY A 125 -0.26 4.10 5.67
CA GLY A 125 -1.27 3.90 4.62
C GLY A 125 -1.55 2.42 4.31
N LEU A 126 -0.52 1.56 4.36
CA LEU A 126 -0.66 0.12 4.18
C LEU A 126 -1.36 -0.53 5.39
N LEU A 127 -1.02 -0.12 6.61
CA LEU A 127 -1.71 -0.56 7.82
C LEU A 127 -3.20 -0.18 7.79
N HIS A 128 -3.52 1.03 7.32
CA HIS A 128 -4.89 1.49 7.16
C HIS A 128 -5.69 0.66 6.14
N LEU A 129 -5.05 0.13 5.09
CA LEU A 129 -5.70 -0.84 4.20
C LEU A 129 -6.06 -2.15 4.93
N GLY A 130 -5.23 -2.57 5.88
CA GLY A 130 -5.55 -3.65 6.81
C GLY A 130 -6.79 -3.32 7.67
N GLU A 131 -6.86 -2.12 8.24
CA GLU A 131 -8.02 -1.66 9.02
C GLU A 131 -9.31 -1.63 8.19
N ILE A 132 -9.24 -1.15 6.94
CA ILE A 132 -10.38 -1.15 6.03
C ILE A 132 -10.88 -2.59 5.85
N LEU A 133 -9.97 -3.53 5.61
CA LEU A 133 -10.34 -4.93 5.43
C LEU A 133 -10.96 -5.55 6.69
N ASP A 134 -10.40 -5.27 7.86
CA ASP A 134 -10.96 -5.69 9.15
C ASP A 134 -12.38 -5.11 9.37
N GLY A 135 -12.60 -3.86 8.97
CA GLY A 135 -13.91 -3.20 9.04
C GLY A 135 -14.95 -3.79 8.07
N GLU A 136 -14.54 -4.14 6.85
CA GLU A 136 -15.44 -4.80 5.89
C GLU A 136 -15.85 -6.21 6.33
N GLU A 137 -14.95 -6.97 6.96
CA GLU A 137 -15.28 -8.31 7.51
C GLU A 137 -16.12 -8.24 8.79
N ASN A 138 -16.10 -7.11 9.50
CA ASN A 138 -16.85 -6.92 10.74
C ASN A 138 -17.50 -5.52 10.82
N PRO A 139 -18.58 -5.28 10.06
CA PRO A 139 -19.24 -3.96 10.01
C PRO A 139 -19.94 -3.55 11.32
N ALA A 140 -20.03 -4.46 12.31
CA ALA A 140 -20.56 -4.17 13.64
C ALA A 140 -19.51 -3.63 14.63
N GLY A 141 -18.24 -3.51 14.21
CA GLY A 141 -17.21 -2.80 14.95
C GLY A 141 -17.47 -1.28 14.99
N PRO A 142 -16.77 -0.50 15.83
CA PRO A 142 -16.93 0.94 15.88
C PRO A 142 -16.52 1.55 14.53
N ALA A 143 -17.51 1.80 13.66
CA ALA A 143 -17.35 2.52 12.42
C ALA A 143 -17.30 4.02 12.74
N GLU A 144 -16.12 4.55 13.01
CA GLU A 144 -15.92 6.00 13.14
C GLU A 144 -14.82 6.47 12.22
N PHE A 145 -15.15 6.79 10.97
CA PHE A 145 -14.39 7.79 10.20
C PHE A 145 -15.36 8.57 9.28
N ALA A 146 -15.79 9.74 9.75
CA ALA A 146 -16.49 10.73 8.95
C ALA A 146 -15.47 11.71 8.36
N GLY A 147 -15.29 11.66 7.03
CA GLY A 147 -14.50 12.64 6.27
C GLY A 147 -13.11 12.18 5.83
N PHE A 148 -12.69 12.68 4.66
CA PHE A 148 -11.33 12.57 4.14
C PHE A 148 -10.44 13.60 4.83
N ASP A 149 -9.43 13.12 5.57
CA ASP A 149 -8.36 13.97 6.08
C ASP A 149 -7.02 13.26 5.80
N LEU A 150 -6.21 13.87 4.93
CA LEU A 150 -4.87 13.42 4.59
C LEU A 150 -3.98 13.35 5.83
N ASP A 151 -4.15 14.26 6.79
CA ASP A 151 -3.37 14.26 8.03
C ASP A 151 -3.85 13.15 8.99
N ALA A 152 -5.15 12.83 8.97
CA ALA A 152 -5.72 11.73 9.75
C ALA A 152 -5.33 10.33 9.24
N LEU A 153 -4.98 10.20 7.95
CA LEU A 153 -4.41 8.97 7.39
C LEU A 153 -3.02 8.66 7.96
N PHE A 154 -2.30 9.69 8.42
CA PHE A 154 -0.91 9.64 8.87
C PHE A 154 -0.72 9.99 10.35
N ALA A 155 -1.81 10.01 11.14
CA ALA A 155 -1.81 10.48 12.54
C ALA A 155 -1.12 9.55 13.57
N GLY A 156 -0.30 8.60 13.12
CA GLY A 156 0.45 7.68 13.98
C GLY A 156 -0.33 6.43 14.42
N PRO A 157 0.31 5.55 15.21
CA PRO A 157 -0.17 4.18 15.43
C PRO A 157 -1.45 4.17 16.25
N LYS A 158 -2.55 3.75 15.61
CA LYS A 158 -3.77 3.31 16.29
C LYS A 158 -3.53 1.94 16.92
N GLU A 159 -4.17 1.65 18.06
CA GLU A 159 -4.08 0.30 18.64
C GLU A 159 -4.60 -0.74 17.63
N PRO A 160 -3.91 -1.89 17.47
CA PRO A 160 -4.29 -2.90 16.49
C PRO A 160 -5.69 -3.45 16.78
N THR A 161 -6.63 -3.23 15.87
CA THR A 161 -8.04 -3.59 16.07
C THR A 161 -8.46 -4.90 15.39
N GLY A 162 -7.68 -5.42 14.43
CA GLY A 162 -8.06 -6.63 13.69
C GLY A 162 -6.92 -7.45 13.05
N PRO A 163 -7.23 -8.68 12.59
CA PRO A 163 -6.24 -9.63 12.08
C PRO A 163 -5.52 -9.17 10.80
N HIS A 164 -6.15 -8.37 9.94
CA HIS A 164 -5.52 -7.88 8.70
C HIS A 164 -4.55 -6.74 8.97
N TYR A 165 -4.84 -5.85 9.93
CA TYR A 165 -3.88 -4.87 10.44
C TYR A 165 -2.64 -5.56 11.01
N THR A 166 -2.84 -6.50 11.94
CA THR A 166 -1.73 -7.25 12.55
C THR A 166 -0.94 -8.02 11.49
N GLY A 167 -1.63 -8.66 10.55
CA GLY A 167 -1.00 -9.35 9.44
C GLY A 167 -0.18 -8.41 8.54
N GLU A 168 -0.66 -7.20 8.24
CA GLU A 168 0.13 -6.21 7.50
C GLU A 168 1.38 -5.79 8.28
N GLN A 169 1.27 -5.55 9.59
CA GLN A 169 2.41 -5.22 10.44
C GLN A 169 3.48 -6.33 10.40
N GLU A 170 3.07 -7.59 10.46
CA GLU A 170 3.97 -8.74 10.38
C GLU A 170 4.64 -8.88 9.01
N GLU A 171 3.91 -8.66 7.91
CA GLU A 171 4.48 -8.69 6.57
C GLU A 171 5.47 -7.53 6.35
N GLN A 172 5.19 -6.32 6.84
CA GLN A 172 6.15 -5.21 6.78
C GLN A 172 7.42 -5.51 7.58
N LEU A 173 7.32 -6.04 8.80
CA LEU A 173 8.48 -6.46 9.58
C LEU A 173 9.29 -7.56 8.87
N ARG A 174 8.61 -8.49 8.19
CA ARG A 174 9.26 -9.52 7.38
C ARG A 174 10.03 -8.89 6.22
N ASP A 175 9.42 -7.96 5.49
CA ASP A 175 10.04 -7.27 4.36
C ASP A 175 11.29 -6.50 4.82
N LEU A 176 11.19 -5.74 5.91
CA LEU A 176 12.31 -4.99 6.48
C LEU A 176 13.50 -5.90 6.82
N ARG A 177 13.24 -7.06 7.43
CA ARG A 177 14.29 -8.04 7.74
C ARG A 177 14.91 -8.64 6.49
N ALA A 178 14.09 -9.01 5.50
CA ALA A 178 14.57 -9.58 4.24
C ALA A 178 15.42 -8.58 3.45
N LEU A 179 15.05 -7.31 3.48
CA LEU A 179 15.70 -6.24 2.73
C LEU A 179 16.91 -5.62 3.46
N SER A 180 17.00 -5.78 4.78
CA SER A 180 18.17 -5.37 5.56
C SER A 180 19.32 -6.38 5.45
N ASP A 181 19.04 -7.62 5.06
CA ASP A 181 20.07 -8.63 4.80
C ASP A 181 20.70 -8.41 3.41
N LEU A 182 21.81 -7.67 3.40
CA LEU A 182 22.56 -7.26 2.21
C LEU A 182 23.15 -8.42 1.37
N THR A 183 22.96 -9.68 1.78
CA THR A 183 23.38 -10.87 1.03
C THR A 183 22.29 -11.43 0.11
N ALA A 184 21.09 -10.84 0.16
CA ALA A 184 19.92 -11.25 -0.63
C ALA A 184 20.16 -11.05 -2.15
N GLY A 185 20.53 -12.14 -2.83
CA GLY A 185 20.66 -12.17 -4.29
C GLY A 185 19.29 -12.15 -5.02
N PRO A 186 19.27 -12.24 -6.36
CA PRO A 186 18.04 -12.15 -7.18
C PRO A 186 16.92 -13.12 -6.79
N ALA A 187 17.24 -14.28 -6.22
CA ALA A 187 16.26 -15.25 -5.73
C ALA A 187 15.46 -14.74 -4.52
N ALA A 188 16.07 -13.93 -3.64
CA ALA A 188 15.38 -13.33 -2.50
C ALA A 188 14.36 -12.27 -2.95
N LEU A 189 14.67 -11.53 -4.03
CA LEU A 189 13.76 -10.56 -4.64
C LEU A 189 12.53 -11.23 -5.27
N ALA A 190 12.73 -12.36 -5.96
CA ALA A 190 11.61 -13.15 -6.50
C ALA A 190 10.70 -13.67 -5.37
N GLY A 191 11.29 -14.19 -4.29
CA GLY A 191 10.54 -14.65 -3.12
C GLY A 191 9.75 -13.54 -2.42
N LEU A 192 10.29 -12.31 -2.35
CA LEU A 192 9.58 -11.15 -1.79
C LEU A 192 8.32 -10.82 -2.59
N ARG A 193 8.45 -10.77 -3.92
CA ARG A 193 7.34 -10.44 -4.81
C ARG A 193 6.23 -11.49 -4.79
N ASP A 194 6.61 -12.77 -4.84
CA ASP A 194 5.65 -13.87 -4.79
C ASP A 194 4.90 -13.90 -3.45
N ARG A 195 5.59 -13.63 -2.34
CA ARG A 195 4.96 -13.50 -1.03
C ARG A 195 3.96 -12.34 -0.98
N ALA A 196 4.33 -11.17 -1.50
CA ALA A 196 3.43 -10.02 -1.54
C ALA A 196 2.15 -10.33 -2.36
N ARG A 197 2.29 -11.03 -3.48
CA ARG A 197 1.16 -11.51 -4.30
C ARG A 197 0.28 -12.51 -3.57
N GLU A 198 0.87 -13.46 -2.85
CA GLU A 198 0.15 -14.42 -2.02
C GLU A 198 -0.70 -13.71 -0.96
N VAL A 199 -0.12 -12.74 -0.26
CA VAL A 199 -0.85 -11.91 0.72
C VAL A 199 -1.99 -11.15 0.04
N GLY A 200 -1.73 -10.47 -1.08
CA GLY A 200 -2.77 -9.74 -1.82
C GLY A 200 -3.91 -10.64 -2.31
N THR A 201 -3.62 -11.88 -2.71
CA THR A 201 -4.62 -12.87 -3.09
C THR A 201 -5.48 -13.32 -1.91
N ARG A 202 -4.87 -13.50 -0.72
CA ARG A 202 -5.61 -13.79 0.52
C ARG A 202 -6.54 -12.64 0.90
N ARG A 203 -6.07 -11.38 0.80
CA ARG A 203 -6.90 -10.18 1.04
C ARG A 203 -8.05 -10.04 0.06
N LEU A 204 -7.82 -10.32 -1.22
CA LEU A 204 -8.88 -10.33 -2.22
C LEU A 204 -9.94 -11.39 -1.88
N THR A 205 -9.52 -12.56 -1.40
CA THR A 205 -10.44 -13.63 -0.99
C THR A 205 -11.29 -13.19 0.20
N ALA A 206 -10.67 -12.56 1.20
CA ALA A 206 -11.35 -11.97 2.36
C ALA A 206 -12.38 -10.90 1.95
N LEU A 207 -11.98 -9.90 1.14
CA LEU A 207 -12.90 -8.86 0.65
C LEU A 207 -14.09 -9.43 -0.13
N ARG A 208 -13.85 -10.42 -0.98
CA ARG A 208 -14.93 -11.08 -1.74
C ARG A 208 -15.87 -11.85 -0.82
N ALA A 209 -15.37 -12.46 0.24
CA ALA A 209 -16.21 -13.13 1.22
C ALA A 209 -17.07 -12.11 1.98
N ALA A 210 -16.46 -11.02 2.47
CA ALA A 210 -17.13 -9.94 3.20
C ALA A 210 -18.30 -9.32 2.41
N ARG A 211 -18.11 -9.06 1.11
CA ARG A 211 -19.16 -8.45 0.27
C ARG A 211 -20.37 -9.36 0.03
N ASN A 212 -20.19 -10.67 0.10
CA ASN A 212 -21.25 -11.65 -0.17
C ASN A 212 -21.94 -12.14 1.12
N ALA A 213 -21.51 -11.67 2.29
CA ALA A 213 -22.09 -11.98 3.60
C ALA A 213 -23.23 -11.02 3.93
#